data_AF-A0A5S9NA20-F1
#
_entry.id   AF-A0A5S9NA20-F1
#
_cell.length_a   1.000
_cell.length_b   1.000
_cell.length_c   1.000
_cell.angle_alpha   90.00
_cell.angle_beta   90.00
_cell.angle_gamma   90.00
#
_symmetry.space_group_name_H-M   'P 1'
#
loop_
_entity.id
_entity.type
_entity.pdbx_description
1 polymer ?
#
loop_
_entity_poly.entity_id
_entity_poly.type
_entity_poly.pdbx_seq_one_letter_code
_entity_poly.pdbx_strand_id
1 'polypeptide(L)' 'MDKIPSISARILLLQIRHRALDTEITELGANPYQNQLLLQRLKKEKLRIKDEIQWLKDELIPDLDA' A
#
# COMPACT_ATOMS: atom_id res chain seq x y z
N MET A 1 15.97 17.88 -14.35
CA MET A 1 16.34 17.47 -12.97
C MET A 1 15.13 16.76 -12.40
N ASP A 2 15.12 15.44 -12.50
CA ASP A 2 13.99 14.64 -12.01
C ASP A 2 13.95 14.76 -10.49
N LYS A 3 12.91 15.45 -10.00
CA LYS A 3 12.74 15.77 -8.59
C LYS A 3 12.46 14.45 -7.87
N ILE A 4 13.38 14.01 -7.02
CA ILE A 4 13.15 12.84 -6.15
C ILE A 4 11.86 13.11 -5.37
N PRO A 5 10.85 12.22 -5.45
CA PRO A 5 9.58 12.46 -4.77
C PRO A 5 9.80 12.51 -3.26
N SER A 6 9.22 13.53 -2.61
CA SER A 6 9.25 13.66 -1.15
C SER A 6 8.62 12.44 -0.48
N ILE A 7 8.94 12.22 0.81
CA ILE A 7 8.32 11.15 1.61
C ILE A 7 6.79 11.25 1.55
N SER A 8 6.23 12.46 1.66
CA SER A 8 4.78 12.70 1.53
C SER A 8 4.24 12.31 0.15
N ALA A 9 4.97 12.61 -0.93
CA ALA A 9 4.58 12.20 -2.28
C ALA A 9 4.61 10.67 -2.43
N ARG A 10 5.62 10.00 -1.85
CA ARG A 10 5.71 8.53 -1.82
C ARG A 10 4.53 7.92 -1.04
N ILE A 11 4.20 8.45 0.14
CA ILE A 11 3.03 8.02 0.93
C ILE A 11 1.74 8.13 0.11
N LEU A 12 1.53 9.25 -0.58
CA LEU A 12 0.34 9.46 -1.41
C LEU A 12 0.25 8.40 -2.54
N LEU A 13 1.34 8.14 -3.24
CA LEU A 13 1.39 7.12 -4.30
C LEU A 13 1.10 5.72 -3.75
N LEU A 14 1.66 5.38 -2.59
CA LEU A 14 1.41 4.11 -1.92
C LEU A 14 -0.06 3.97 -1.48
N GLN A 15 -0.68 5.05 -0.98
CA GLN A 15 -2.10 5.05 -0.62
C GLN A 15 -3.02 4.83 -1.83
N ILE A 16 -2.71 5.48 -2.96
CA ILE A 16 -3.45 5.27 -4.23
C ILE A 16 -3.33 3.80 -4.64
N ARG A 17 -2.11 3.24 -4.63
CA ARG A 17 -1.87 1.84 -4.98
C ARG A 17 -2.57 0.87 -4.04
N HIS A 18 -2.54 1.14 -2.74
CA HIS A 18 -3.24 0.35 -1.73
C HIS A 18 -4.75 0.30 -1.98
N ARG A 19 -5.36 1.43 -2.36
CA ARG A 19 -6.79 1.50 -2.69
C ARG A 19 -7.13 0.77 -3.99
N ALA A 20 -6.25 0.83 -4.99
CA ALA A 20 -6.41 0.07 -6.22
C ALA A 20 -6.38 -1.45 -5.94
N LEU A 21 -5.41 -1.91 -5.14
CA LEU A 21 -5.35 -3.32 -4.72
C LEU A 21 -6.58 -3.76 -3.93
N ASP A 22 -7.14 -2.87 -3.10
CA ASP A 22 -8.37 -3.18 -2.37
C ASP A 22 -9.55 -3.45 -3.32
N THR A 23 -9.70 -2.60 -4.34
CA THR A 23 -10.74 -2.74 -5.37
C THR A 23 -10.57 -4.06 -6.13
N GLU A 24 -9.35 -4.36 -6.58
CA GLU A 24 -9.03 -5.59 -7.31
C GLU A 24 -9.27 -6.85 -6.45
N ILE A 25 -8.91 -6.81 -5.16
CA ILE A 25 -9.20 -7.92 -4.22
C ILE A 25 -10.70 -8.13 -4.05
N THR A 26 -11.49 -7.05 -3.96
CA THR A 26 -12.96 -7.14 -3.86
C THR A 26 -13.56 -7.77 -5.11
N GLU A 27 -13.14 -7.32 -6.29
CA GLU A 27 -13.62 -7.85 -7.58
C GLU A 27 -13.27 -9.33 -7.76
N LEU A 28 -12.00 -9.70 -7.54
CA LEU A 28 -11.54 -11.09 -7.66
C LEU A 28 -12.13 -12.00 -6.56
N GLY A 29 -12.47 -11.41 -5.41
CA GLY A 29 -13.10 -12.09 -4.28
C GLY A 29 -14.52 -12.59 -4.58
N ALA A 30 -15.17 -12.08 -5.64
CA ALA A 30 -16.48 -12.56 -6.08
C ALA A 30 -16.45 -14.01 -6.62
N ASN A 31 -15.30 -14.49 -7.12
CA ASN A 31 -15.09 -15.87 -7.54
C ASN A 31 -13.77 -16.44 -6.98
N PRO A 32 -13.74 -16.81 -5.69
CA PRO A 32 -12.49 -17.11 -4.99
C PRO A 32 -11.83 -18.43 -5.43
N TYR A 33 -12.61 -19.42 -5.89
CA TYR A 33 -12.06 -20.72 -6.32
C TYR A 33 -11.17 -20.62 -7.56
N GLN A 34 -11.41 -19.65 -8.45
CA GLN A 34 -10.60 -19.44 -9.65
C GLN A 34 -9.34 -18.62 -9.39
N ASN A 35 -9.37 -17.77 -8.36
CA ASN A 35 -8.36 -16.72 -8.15
C ASN A 35 -7.60 -16.84 -6.83
N GLN A 36 -7.68 -17.97 -6.12
CA GLN A 36 -7.18 -18.10 -4.74
C GLN A 36 -5.70 -17.71 -4.59
N LEU A 37 -4.82 -18.17 -5.50
CA LEU A 37 -3.39 -17.83 -5.46
C LEU A 37 -3.15 -16.34 -5.75
N LEU A 38 -3.87 -15.77 -6.71
CA LEU A 38 -3.78 -14.35 -7.04
C LEU A 38 -4.28 -13.48 -5.88
N LEU A 39 -5.42 -13.82 -5.28
CA LEU A 39 -5.96 -13.17 -4.09
C LEU A 39 -4.98 -13.18 -2.92
N GLN A 40 -4.29 -14.30 -2.69
CA GLN A 40 -3.25 -14.38 -1.66
C GLN A 40 -2.08 -13.42 -1.93
N ARG A 41 -1.61 -13.35 -3.20
CA ARG A 41 -0.54 -12.44 -3.61
C ARG A 41 -0.94 -10.97 -3.44
N LEU A 42 -2.13 -10.60 -3.90
CA LEU A 42 -2.64 -9.23 -3.79
C LEU A 42 -2.83 -8.80 -2.33
N LYS A 43 -3.37 -9.69 -1.48
CA LYS A 43 -3.50 -9.41 -0.03
C LYS A 43 -2.14 -9.22 0.63
N LYS A 44 -1.14 -10.03 0.28
CA LYS A 44 0.23 -9.89 0.79
C LYS A 44 0.87 -8.58 0.33
N GLU A 45 0.68 -8.20 -0.92
CA GLU A 45 1.19 -6.92 -1.44
C GLU A 45 0.49 -5.73 -0.79
N LYS A 46 -0.83 -5.80 -0.59
CA LYS A 46 -1.60 -4.78 0.12
C LYS A 46 -1.08 -4.59 1.55
N LEU A 47 -0.78 -5.69 2.26
CA LEU A 47 -0.18 -5.64 3.60
C LEU A 47 1.20 -4.98 3.57
N ARG A 48 2.07 -5.39 2.64
CA ARG A 48 3.41 -4.80 2.48
C ARG A 48 3.35 -3.28 2.26
N ILE A 49 2.44 -2.82 1.40
CA ILE A 49 2.25 -1.39 1.14
C ILE A 49 1.73 -0.65 2.38
N LYS A 50 0.81 -1.26 3.13
CA LYS A 50 0.31 -0.68 4.39
C LYS A 50 1.47 -0.50 5.40
N ASP A 51 2.32 -1.51 5.53
CA ASP A 51 3.47 -1.48 6.44
C ASP A 51 4.50 -0.43 5.99
N GLU A 52 4.76 -0.32 4.67
CA GLU A 52 5.64 0.72 4.10
C GLU A 52 5.09 2.14 4.34
N ILE A 53 3.77 2.35 4.21
CA ILE A 53 3.13 3.63 4.55
C ILE A 53 3.34 3.96 6.02
N GLN A 54 3.19 2.99 6.92
CA GLN A 54 3.36 3.22 8.35
C GLN A 54 4.80 3.63 8.65
N TRP A 55 5.78 2.87 8.13
CA TRP A 55 7.19 3.19 8.31
C TRP A 55 7.56 4.58 7.78
N LEU A 56 7.05 4.96 6.60
CA LEU A 56 7.27 6.31 6.04
C LEU A 56 6.58 7.42 6.85
N LYS A 57 5.45 7.13 7.51
CA LYS A 57 4.81 8.08 8.42
C LYS A 57 5.62 8.25 9.69
N ASP A 58 6.14 7.16 10.25
CA ASP A 58 6.98 7.19 11.44
C ASP A 58 8.27 8.00 11.18
N GLU A 59 8.88 7.83 10.01
CA GLU A 59 10.03 8.63 9.55
C GLU A 59 9.70 10.13 9.37
N LEU A 60 8.42 10.46 9.10
CA LEU A 60 7.95 11.85 9.00
C LEU A 60 7.61 12.45 10.38
N ILE A 61 7.48 11.62 11.43
CA ILE A 61 7.16 12.01 12.80
C ILE A 61 8.39 11.77 13.73
N PRO A 62 9.59 12.33 13.48
CA PRO A 62 10.67 12.27 14.47
C PRO A 62 10.49 13.31 15.61
N ASP A 63 9.43 14.13 15.59
CA ASP A 63 9.35 15.37 16.38
C ASP A 63 8.11 15.45 17.30
N LEU A 64 7.64 14.32 17.84
CA LEU A 64 6.50 14.29 18.78
C LEU A 64 6.73 13.55 20.11
N ASP A 65 7.91 12.93 20.33
CA ASP A 65 8.30 12.29 21.59
C ASP A 65 9.71 12.73 22.05
N ALA A 66 9.92 14.03 22.27
CA ALA A 66 11.06 14.60 22.99
C ALA A 66 10.62 15.33 24.26
#